data_AF-A0A7X3NX59-F1
#
_entry.id   AF-A0A7X3NX59-F1
#
_cell.length_a   1.000
_cell.length_b   1.000
_cell.length_c   1.000
_cell.angle_alpha   90.00
_cell.angle_beta   90.00
_cell.angle_gamma   90.00
#
_symmetry.space_group_name_H-M   'P 1'
#
loop_
_entity.id
_entity.type
_entity.pdbx_description
1 polymer ?
#
loop_
_entity_poly.entity_id
_entity_poly.type
_entity_poly.pdbx_seq_one_letter_code
_entity_poly.pdbx_strand_id
1 'polypeptide(L)'
;MLKDVFFRRVVFGTLLLVVVIIAGGILYLKHLEAQMQREIAETAARVKSLSATPVAPQPASALDVIESADGGHFHADGTWHAEPHEPVIEADAPVEDYRDIALEAYEASLSHFTAEERATYDRAMNGEITRHREKYPDCQDHEAVFSDADRFSRWYVKDKAYRKKRRALYEEWEKIAAENDKFFDDFYLNKSAEERAQFVKNMNDAERVSFIAKLEDWEKRKAVAFQRYDEVDKEEPTKPKRLHMH
;
A
#
# COMPACT_ATOMS: atom_id res chain seq x y z
N MET A 1 -26.89 -21.28 -57.49
CA MET A 1 -28.12 -21.60 -56.72
C MET A 1 -27.82 -22.11 -55.30
N LEU A 2 -27.25 -23.30 -55.06
CA LEU A 2 -26.99 -23.75 -53.66
C LEU A 2 -26.00 -22.86 -52.88
N LYS A 3 -24.96 -22.34 -53.55
CA LYS A 3 -23.97 -21.44 -52.92
C LYS A 3 -24.60 -20.11 -52.47
N ASP A 4 -25.56 -19.58 -53.24
CA ASP A 4 -26.25 -18.32 -52.93
C ASP A 4 -27.18 -18.47 -51.72
N VAL A 5 -27.84 -19.62 -51.59
CA VAL A 5 -28.71 -19.92 -50.43
C VAL A 5 -27.87 -20.07 -49.16
N PHE A 6 -26.72 -20.73 -49.24
CA PHE A 6 -25.83 -20.90 -48.09
C PHE A 6 -25.22 -19.56 -47.65
N PHE A 7 -24.70 -18.77 -48.59
CA PHE A 7 -24.10 -17.47 -48.29
C PHE A 7 -25.10 -16.51 -47.65
N ARG A 8 -26.33 -16.43 -48.19
CA ARG A 8 -27.40 -15.61 -47.59
C ARG A 8 -27.72 -16.04 -46.16
N ARG A 9 -27.84 -17.34 -45.89
CA ARG A 9 -28.13 -17.84 -44.54
C ARG A 9 -27.03 -17.50 -43.53
N VAL A 10 -25.76 -17.60 -43.93
CA VAL A 10 -24.63 -17.23 -43.08
C VAL A 10 -24.64 -15.73 -42.79
N VAL A 11 -24.83 -14.88 -43.81
CA VAL A 11 -24.87 -13.42 -43.64
C VAL A 11 -26.03 -12.99 -42.74
N PHE A 12 -27.23 -13.54 -42.92
CA PHE A 12 -28.37 -13.24 -42.05
C PHE A 12 -28.15 -13.74 -40.62
N GLY A 13 -27.56 -14.92 -40.43
CA GLY A 13 -27.23 -15.45 -39.11
C GLY A 13 -26.24 -14.54 -38.35
N THR A 14 -25.18 -14.10 -39.02
CA THR A 14 -24.19 -13.19 -38.44
C THR A 14 -24.78 -11.83 -38.11
N LEU A 15 -25.62 -11.25 -38.98
CA LEU A 15 -26.31 -9.99 -38.70
C LEU A 15 -27.22 -10.10 -37.48
N LEU A 16 -27.97 -11.20 -37.36
CA LEU A 16 -28.88 -11.41 -36.23
C LEU A 16 -28.10 -11.57 -34.91
N LEU A 17 -26.95 -12.27 -34.94
CA LEU A 17 -26.04 -12.36 -33.80
C LEU A 17 -25.53 -10.98 -33.36
N VAL A 18 -25.10 -10.14 -34.31
CA VAL A 18 -24.63 -8.77 -34.02
C VAL A 18 -25.74 -7.93 -33.38
N VAL A 19 -26.98 -8.02 -33.88
CA VAL A 19 -28.12 -7.31 -33.28
C VAL A 19 -28.38 -7.77 -31.84
N VAL A 20 -28.29 -9.07 -31.56
CA VAL A 20 -28.45 -9.61 -30.21
C VAL A 20 -27.35 -9.11 -29.26
N ILE A 21 -26.09 -9.07 -29.72
CA ILE A 21 -24.97 -8.55 -28.92
C ILE A 21 -25.18 -7.07 -28.60
N ILE A 22 -25.56 -6.26 -29.59
CA ILE A 22 -25.80 -4.82 -29.40
C ILE A 22 -26.97 -4.59 -28.44
N ALA A 23 -28.10 -5.29 -28.65
CA ALA A 23 -29.26 -5.18 -27.78
C ALA A 23 -28.95 -5.61 -26.34
N GLY A 24 -28.20 -6.71 -26.17
CA GLY A 24 -27.73 -7.19 -24.88
C GLY A 24 -26.81 -6.17 -24.19
N GLY A 25 -25.88 -5.57 -24.94
CA GLY A 25 -25.01 -4.51 -24.42
C GLY A 25 -25.77 -3.27 -23.96
N ILE A 26 -26.77 -2.83 -24.73
CA ILE A 26 -27.63 -1.68 -24.33
C ILE A 26 -28.42 -2.00 -23.07
N LEU A 27 -28.98 -3.21 -22.95
CA LEU A 27 -29.71 -3.64 -21.74
C LEU A 27 -28.77 -3.71 -20.53
N TYR A 28 -27.54 -4.20 -20.72
CA TYR A 28 -26.53 -4.26 -19.67
C TYR A 28 -26.13 -2.86 -19.17
N LEU A 29 -25.90 -1.90 -20.07
CA LEU A 29 -25.60 -0.52 -19.70
C LEU A 29 -26.75 0.13 -18.91
N LYS A 30 -28.01 -0.08 -19.33
CA LYS A 30 -29.18 0.40 -18.58
C LYS A 30 -29.29 -0.23 -17.18
N HIS A 31 -28.89 -1.49 -17.04
CA HIS A 31 -28.86 -2.15 -15.74
C HIS A 31 -27.80 -1.53 -14.82
N LEU A 32 -26.60 -1.25 -15.34
CA LEU A 32 -25.54 -0.56 -14.60
C LEU A 32 -25.96 0.86 -14.18
N GLU A 33 -26.58 1.63 -15.07
CA GLU A 33 -27.12 2.95 -14.72
C GLU A 33 -28.13 2.88 -13.57
N ALA A 34 -29.04 1.88 -13.62
CA ALA A 34 -30.03 1.69 -12.56
C ALA A 34 -29.40 1.28 -11.22
N GLN A 35 -28.34 0.45 -11.23
CA GLN A 35 -27.59 0.11 -10.02
C GLN A 35 -26.86 1.32 -9.44
N MET A 36 -26.15 2.08 -10.28
CA MET A 36 -25.42 3.28 -9.87
C MET A 36 -26.37 4.32 -9.24
N GLN A 37 -27.55 4.55 -9.83
CA GLN A 37 -28.56 5.46 -9.26
C GLN A 37 -29.06 5.01 -7.87
N ARG A 38 -29.19 3.69 -7.64
CA ARG A 38 -29.57 3.17 -6.32
C ARG A 38 -28.47 3.40 -5.28
N GLU A 39 -27.22 3.14 -5.62
CA GLU A 39 -26.08 3.36 -4.72
C GLU A 39 -25.91 4.84 -4.37
N ILE A 40 -26.08 5.74 -5.34
CA ILE A 40 -26.07 7.19 -5.11
C ILE A 40 -27.21 7.58 -4.16
N ALA A 41 -28.42 7.08 -4.37
CA ALA A 41 -29.57 7.38 -3.52
C ALA A 41 -29.38 6.86 -2.08
N GLU A 42 -28.84 5.65 -1.93
CA GLU A 42 -28.55 5.07 -0.62
C GLU A 42 -27.45 5.84 0.11
N THR A 43 -26.38 6.24 -0.60
CA THR A 43 -25.30 7.04 -0.03
C THR A 43 -25.80 8.41 0.40
N ALA A 44 -26.63 9.07 -0.41
CA ALA A 44 -27.25 10.34 -0.05
C ALA A 44 -28.15 10.22 1.20
N ALA A 45 -28.88 9.11 1.34
CA ALA A 45 -29.68 8.84 2.53
C ALA A 45 -28.82 8.63 3.78
N ARG A 46 -27.69 7.90 3.67
CA ARG A 46 -26.74 7.70 4.78
C ARG A 46 -26.11 9.03 5.21
N VAL A 47 -25.64 9.85 4.28
CA VAL A 47 -25.06 11.18 4.59
C VAL A 47 -26.09 12.07 5.30
N LYS A 48 -27.35 12.07 4.84
CA LYS A 48 -28.43 12.83 5.49
C LYS A 48 -28.71 12.34 6.91
N SER A 49 -28.62 11.03 7.17
CA SER A 49 -28.79 10.48 8.51
C SER A 49 -27.65 10.85 9.46
N LEU A 50 -26.42 10.91 8.96
CA LEU A 50 -25.24 11.30 9.73
C LEU A 50 -25.24 12.80 10.04
N SER A 51 -25.66 13.65 9.10
CA SER A 51 -25.73 15.11 9.31
C SER A 51 -26.89 15.56 10.20
N ALA A 52 -27.91 14.71 10.40
CA ALA A 52 -29.01 14.97 11.32
C ALA A 52 -28.68 14.64 12.80
N THR A 53 -27.54 14.01 13.06
CA THR A 53 -27.06 13.77 14.43
C THR A 53 -26.31 15.01 14.90
N PRO A 54 -26.82 15.77 15.89
CA PRO A 54 -26.10 16.93 16.40
C PRO A 54 -24.76 16.49 16.97
N VAL A 55 -23.67 16.97 16.35
CA VAL A 55 -22.32 16.80 16.85
C VAL A 55 -22.26 17.49 18.21
N ALA A 56 -22.07 16.72 19.28
CA ALA A 56 -21.77 17.28 20.60
C ALA A 56 -20.58 18.25 20.44
N PRO A 57 -20.63 19.45 21.03
CA PRO A 57 -19.57 20.43 20.86
C PRO A 57 -18.23 19.81 21.26
N GLN A 58 -17.33 19.66 20.27
CA GLN A 58 -15.95 19.28 20.56
C GLN A 58 -15.36 20.37 21.45
N PRO A 59 -14.64 20.02 22.54
CA PRO A 59 -13.89 21.01 23.29
C PRO A 59 -12.90 21.68 22.32
N ALA A 60 -12.93 23.00 22.29
CA ALA A 60 -12.01 23.80 21.49
C ALA A 60 -10.57 23.47 21.90
N SER A 61 -9.88 22.66 21.10
CA SER A 61 -8.45 22.45 21.23
C SER A 61 -7.76 23.67 20.62
N ALA A 62 -7.53 24.68 21.45
CA ALA A 62 -6.55 25.72 21.17
C ALA A 62 -5.16 25.06 21.27
N LEU A 63 -4.69 24.48 20.18
CA LEU A 63 -3.28 24.16 20.01
C LEU A 63 -2.74 25.12 18.96
N ASP A 64 -2.05 26.15 19.45
CA ASP A 64 -1.10 26.91 18.66
C ASP A 64 -0.17 25.91 17.97
N VAL A 65 -0.19 25.91 16.64
CA VAL A 65 0.79 25.21 15.83
C VAL A 65 2.11 25.93 16.01
N ILE A 66 2.83 25.56 17.06
CA ILE A 66 4.25 25.81 17.16
C ILE A 66 4.87 24.83 16.17
N GLU A 67 5.29 25.35 15.02
CA GLU A 67 6.25 24.69 14.14
C GLU A 67 7.52 24.45 14.96
N SER A 68 7.59 23.32 15.68
CA SER A 68 8.80 22.92 16.36
C SER A 68 9.76 22.42 15.28
N ALA A 69 10.85 23.15 15.09
CA ALA A 69 11.99 22.78 14.25
C ALA A 69 12.68 21.47 14.70
N ASP A 70 12.18 20.85 15.77
CA ASP A 70 12.69 19.64 16.41
C ASP A 70 11.73 18.46 16.15
N GLY A 71 11.81 17.87 14.96
CA GLY A 71 11.59 16.45 14.58
C GLY A 71 10.55 15.53 15.26
N GLY A 72 9.62 16.00 16.09
CA GLY A 72 8.64 15.18 16.80
C GLY A 72 7.38 14.90 15.98
N HIS A 73 6.62 13.86 16.35
CA HIS A 73 5.28 13.61 15.80
C HIS A 73 4.29 13.25 16.90
N PHE A 74 3.03 13.61 16.67
CA PHE A 74 1.90 13.22 17.51
C PHE A 74 1.27 11.91 17.00
N HIS A 75 0.89 11.04 17.92
CA HIS A 75 0.06 9.89 17.64
C HIS A 75 -1.43 10.27 17.63
N ALA A 76 -2.25 9.44 16.98
CA ALA A 76 -3.70 9.64 16.92
C ALA A 76 -4.39 9.61 18.31
N ASP A 77 -3.71 9.13 19.35
CA ASP A 77 -4.16 9.12 20.74
C ASP A 77 -3.76 10.39 21.53
N GLY A 78 -3.11 11.36 20.87
CA GLY A 78 -2.68 12.63 21.47
C GLY A 78 -1.33 12.54 22.18
N THR A 79 -0.64 11.40 22.14
CA THR A 79 0.69 11.25 22.74
C THR A 79 1.77 11.86 21.83
N TRP A 80 2.62 12.72 22.39
CA TRP A 80 3.74 13.33 21.66
C TRP A 80 5.04 12.57 21.91
N HIS A 81 5.81 12.33 20.84
CA HIS A 81 7.17 11.82 20.92
C HIS A 81 8.16 12.85 20.38
N ALA A 82 9.12 13.23 21.25
CA ALA A 82 10.09 14.30 21.04
C ALA A 82 11.19 13.97 20.04
N GLU A 83 11.54 12.69 19.95
CA GLU A 83 12.78 12.28 19.33
C GLU A 83 12.47 11.43 18.11
N PRO A 84 13.08 11.74 16.94
CA PRO A 84 13.47 10.66 16.05
C PRO A 84 14.24 9.69 16.93
N HIS A 85 13.84 8.42 17.00
CA HIS A 85 14.72 7.43 17.62
C HIS A 85 16.08 7.59 16.93
N GLU A 86 17.07 8.15 17.64
CA GLU A 86 18.44 7.95 17.23
C GLU A 86 18.55 6.44 17.04
N PRO A 87 19.05 5.95 15.89
CA PRO A 87 19.41 4.56 15.82
C PRO A 87 20.35 4.38 17.01
N VAL A 88 19.89 3.68 18.05
CA VAL A 88 20.74 3.39 19.20
C VAL A 88 21.97 2.75 18.57
N ILE A 89 23.06 3.52 18.53
CA ILE A 89 24.37 2.99 18.22
C ILE A 89 24.68 2.23 19.49
N GLU A 90 24.12 1.02 19.61
CA GLU A 90 24.52 0.08 20.63
C GLU A 90 26.01 -0.07 20.44
N ALA A 91 26.77 0.53 21.36
CA ALA A 91 28.18 0.29 21.50
C ALA A 91 28.38 -1.22 21.46
N ASP A 92 29.38 -1.69 20.69
CA ASP A 92 29.76 -3.09 20.54
C ASP A 92 29.66 -3.82 21.89
N ALA A 93 28.49 -4.40 22.16
CA ALA A 93 28.26 -5.13 23.38
C ALA A 93 29.20 -6.34 23.28
N PRO A 94 30.01 -6.62 24.31
CA PRO A 94 30.87 -7.79 24.28
C PRO A 94 30.01 -9.01 24.00
N VAL A 95 30.28 -9.66 22.87
CA VAL A 95 29.64 -10.92 22.49
C VAL A 95 30.12 -11.95 23.50
N GLU A 96 29.40 -12.11 24.61
CA GLU A 96 29.64 -13.23 25.52
C GLU A 96 29.33 -14.52 24.75
N ASP A 97 30.35 -15.38 24.66
CA ASP A 97 30.37 -16.61 23.89
C ASP A 97 29.54 -17.70 24.60
N TYR A 98 28.21 -17.63 24.46
CA TYR A 98 27.26 -18.54 25.09
C TYR A 98 26.87 -19.75 24.22
N ARG A 99 27.64 -20.05 23.17
CA ARG A 99 27.23 -21.08 22.21
C ARG A 99 27.95 -22.40 22.47
N ASP A 100 27.24 -23.30 23.15
CA ASP A 100 27.48 -24.75 23.04
C ASP A 100 27.01 -25.31 21.67
N ILE A 101 26.42 -24.47 20.81
CA ILE A 101 26.22 -24.76 19.39
C ILE A 101 27.60 -24.69 18.72
N ALA A 102 28.01 -25.75 18.04
CA ALA A 102 29.23 -25.73 17.22
C ALA A 102 29.27 -24.46 16.36
N LEU A 103 30.13 -23.51 16.73
CA LEU A 103 30.21 -22.17 16.13
C LEU A 103 30.34 -22.28 14.60
N GLU A 104 31.05 -23.31 14.13
CA GLU A 104 31.18 -23.67 12.72
C GLU A 104 29.84 -23.97 12.03
N ALA A 105 28.97 -24.76 12.66
CA ALA A 105 27.65 -25.07 12.11
C ALA A 105 26.75 -23.83 12.07
N TYR A 106 26.87 -22.97 13.08
CA TYR A 106 26.16 -21.70 13.10
C TYR A 106 26.64 -20.75 12.00
N GLU A 107 27.96 -20.55 11.86
CA GLU A 107 28.55 -19.71 10.81
C GLU A 107 28.21 -20.26 9.42
N ALA A 108 28.27 -21.57 9.23
CA ALA A 108 27.84 -22.22 7.99
C ALA A 108 26.36 -21.93 7.69
N SER A 109 25.49 -21.90 8.70
CA SER A 109 24.05 -21.59 8.53
C SER A 109 23.78 -20.15 8.06
N LEU A 110 24.75 -19.25 8.22
CA LEU A 110 24.67 -17.84 7.83
C LEU A 110 25.53 -17.51 6.61
N SER A 111 26.24 -18.49 6.05
CA SER A 111 27.14 -18.31 4.88
C SER A 111 26.45 -17.78 3.62
N HIS A 112 25.13 -17.90 3.53
CA HIS A 112 24.32 -17.39 2.42
C HIS A 112 23.98 -15.90 2.56
N PHE A 113 24.23 -15.29 3.73
CA PHE A 113 24.03 -13.85 3.92
C PHE A 113 25.19 -13.06 3.32
N THR A 114 24.84 -11.98 2.64
CA THR A 114 25.79 -10.90 2.33
C THR A 114 26.29 -10.25 3.62
N ALA A 115 27.38 -9.47 3.53
CA ALA A 115 27.92 -8.74 4.68
C ALA A 115 26.89 -7.78 5.31
N GLU A 116 26.05 -7.12 4.50
CA GLU A 116 25.00 -6.20 5.00
C GLU A 116 23.87 -6.96 5.72
N GLU A 117 23.45 -8.10 5.16
CA GLU A 117 22.45 -8.96 5.77
C GLU A 117 22.96 -9.54 7.09
N ARG A 118 24.24 -9.94 7.13
CA ARG A 118 24.88 -10.42 8.35
C ARG A 118 24.92 -9.36 9.44
N ALA A 119 25.35 -8.14 9.12
CA ALA A 119 25.33 -7.04 10.08
C ALA A 119 23.90 -6.69 10.56
N THR A 120 22.90 -6.83 9.69
CA THR A 120 21.49 -6.63 10.06
C THR A 120 21.00 -7.74 10.99
N TYR A 121 21.35 -8.98 10.70
CA TYR A 121 21.05 -10.14 11.52
C TYR A 121 21.67 -10.00 12.92
N ASP A 122 22.97 -9.69 13.00
CA ASP A 122 23.68 -9.63 14.29
C ASP A 122 23.11 -8.52 15.19
N ARG A 123 22.77 -7.35 14.62
CA ARG A 123 22.07 -6.28 15.35
C ARG A 123 20.69 -6.72 15.85
N ALA A 124 19.89 -7.37 15.02
CA ALA A 124 18.57 -7.84 15.42
C ALA A 124 18.66 -8.91 16.54
N MET A 125 19.66 -9.78 16.44
CA MET A 125 19.93 -10.85 17.40
C MET A 125 20.27 -10.27 18.77
N ASN A 126 21.27 -9.38 18.81
CA ASN A 126 21.71 -8.73 20.04
C ASN A 126 20.58 -7.89 20.64
N GLY A 127 19.85 -7.12 19.82
CA GLY A 127 18.73 -6.31 20.31
C GLY A 127 17.55 -7.13 20.87
N GLU A 128 17.26 -8.32 20.36
CA GLU A 128 16.27 -9.23 20.97
C GLU A 128 16.77 -9.80 22.31
N ILE A 129 18.05 -10.19 22.40
CA ILE A 129 18.64 -10.73 23.62
C ILE A 129 18.72 -9.66 24.72
N THR A 130 19.22 -8.46 24.39
CA THR A 130 19.33 -7.34 25.33
C THR A 130 17.97 -6.98 25.91
N ARG A 131 16.97 -6.72 25.05
CA ARG A 131 15.60 -6.42 25.49
C ARG A 131 15.00 -7.53 26.34
N HIS A 132 15.35 -8.79 26.05
CA HIS A 132 14.89 -9.91 26.85
C HIS A 132 15.48 -9.88 28.26
N ARG A 133 16.80 -9.73 28.38
CA ARG A 133 17.53 -9.69 29.67
C ARG A 133 17.08 -8.51 30.53
N GLU A 134 16.86 -7.35 29.93
CA GLU A 134 16.34 -6.17 30.62
C GLU A 134 14.93 -6.40 31.18
N LYS A 135 14.07 -7.06 30.40
CA LYS A 135 12.68 -7.32 30.80
C LYS A 135 12.57 -8.45 31.82
N TYR A 136 13.43 -9.46 31.72
CA TYR A 136 13.39 -10.68 32.53
C TYR A 136 14.79 -11.04 33.03
N PRO A 137 15.33 -10.28 34.02
CA PRO A 137 16.70 -10.44 34.49
C PRO A 137 16.95 -11.81 35.15
N ASP A 138 15.90 -12.44 35.70
CA ASP A 138 16.00 -13.73 36.38
C ASP A 138 15.78 -14.93 35.44
N CYS A 139 15.61 -14.70 34.13
CA CYS A 139 15.41 -15.76 33.14
C CYS A 139 16.59 -16.74 33.12
N GLN A 140 16.33 -18.01 33.40
CA GLN A 140 17.35 -19.08 33.36
C GLN A 140 17.36 -19.83 32.03
N ASP A 141 16.34 -19.65 31.18
CA ASP A 141 16.17 -20.37 29.91
C ASP A 141 16.84 -19.62 28.76
N HIS A 142 18.16 -19.46 28.86
CA HIS A 142 18.94 -18.72 27.88
C HIS A 142 18.86 -19.34 26.48
N GLU A 143 18.82 -20.67 26.38
CA GLU A 143 18.76 -21.38 25.11
C GLU A 143 17.49 -21.03 24.32
N ALA A 144 16.32 -21.00 24.97
CA ALA A 144 15.09 -20.62 24.30
C ALA A 144 15.08 -19.14 23.88
N VAL A 145 15.70 -18.26 24.66
CA VAL A 145 15.90 -16.84 24.29
C VAL A 145 16.76 -16.71 23.05
N PHE A 146 17.89 -17.42 22.98
CA PHE A 146 18.76 -17.44 21.80
C PHE A 146 18.05 -18.03 20.58
N SER A 147 17.29 -19.11 20.74
CA SER A 147 16.54 -19.74 19.67
C SER A 147 15.48 -18.81 19.07
N ASP A 148 14.73 -18.10 19.93
CA ASP A 148 13.78 -17.10 19.48
C ASP A 148 14.49 -15.94 18.79
N ALA A 149 15.57 -15.41 19.38
CA ALA A 149 16.33 -14.33 18.79
C ALA A 149 16.87 -14.68 17.39
N ASP A 150 17.39 -15.90 17.18
CA ASP A 150 17.88 -16.35 15.85
C ASP A 150 16.72 -16.36 14.84
N ARG A 151 15.59 -16.97 15.21
CA ARG A 151 14.40 -17.06 14.35
C ARG A 151 13.87 -15.67 13.98
N PHE A 152 13.78 -14.76 14.95
CA PHE A 152 13.36 -13.38 14.71
C PHE A 152 14.35 -12.62 13.84
N SER A 153 15.64 -12.79 14.05
CA SER A 153 16.68 -12.10 13.30
C SER A 153 16.71 -12.53 11.84
N ARG A 154 16.56 -13.84 11.56
CA ARG A 154 16.43 -14.37 10.18
C ARG A 154 15.18 -13.83 9.49
N TRP A 155 14.06 -13.77 10.20
CA TRP A 155 12.84 -13.14 9.69
C TRP A 155 13.05 -11.66 9.40
N TYR A 156 13.70 -10.94 10.31
CA TYR A 156 13.91 -9.49 10.20
C TYR A 156 14.78 -9.12 8.99
N VAL A 157 15.80 -9.92 8.66
CA VAL A 157 16.59 -9.73 7.42
C VAL A 157 15.69 -9.78 6.18
N LYS A 158 14.81 -10.79 6.11
CA LYS A 158 13.86 -10.94 4.99
C LYS A 158 12.83 -9.81 4.97
N ASP A 159 12.30 -9.45 6.13
CA ASP A 159 11.31 -8.37 6.29
C ASP A 159 11.89 -7.01 5.87
N LYS A 160 13.15 -6.71 6.25
CA LYS A 160 13.84 -5.49 5.82
C LYS A 160 13.96 -5.41 4.30
N ALA A 161 14.32 -6.51 3.63
CA ALA A 161 14.39 -6.56 2.17
C ALA A 161 13.01 -6.40 1.51
N TYR A 162 11.99 -7.07 2.04
CA TYR A 162 10.59 -6.93 1.60
C TYR A 162 10.10 -5.48 1.74
N ARG A 163 10.27 -4.85 2.92
CA ARG A 163 9.88 -3.46 3.16
C ARG A 163 10.59 -2.47 2.24
N LYS A 164 11.86 -2.71 1.90
CA LYS A 164 12.60 -1.89 0.93
C LYS A 164 11.97 -1.97 -0.46
N LYS A 165 11.63 -3.18 -0.94
CA LYS A 165 10.92 -3.36 -2.22
C LYS A 165 9.55 -2.67 -2.18
N ARG A 166 8.78 -2.89 -1.12
CA ARG A 166 7.44 -2.32 -0.95
C ARG A 166 7.46 -0.79 -0.92
N ARG A 167 8.41 -0.20 -0.20
CA ARG A 167 8.59 1.27 -0.17
C ARG A 167 8.92 1.84 -1.54
N ALA A 168 9.80 1.20 -2.31
CA ALA A 168 10.14 1.67 -3.65
C ALA A 168 8.92 1.68 -4.60
N LEU A 169 8.03 0.69 -4.50
CA LEU A 169 6.78 0.66 -5.26
C LEU A 169 5.79 1.73 -4.80
N TYR A 170 5.72 1.98 -3.49
CA TYR A 170 4.89 3.03 -2.94
C TYR A 170 5.36 4.42 -3.41
N GLU A 171 6.67 4.69 -3.45
CA GLU A 171 7.24 5.93 -4.00
C GLU A 171 6.95 6.09 -5.50
N GLU A 172 6.93 4.99 -6.27
CA GLU A 172 6.52 5.00 -7.68
C GLU A 172 5.04 5.39 -7.82
N TRP A 173 4.18 4.83 -6.97
CA TRP A 173 2.75 5.16 -6.94
C TRP A 173 2.51 6.62 -6.53
N GLU A 174 3.21 7.13 -5.51
CA GLU A 174 3.11 8.54 -5.09
C GLU A 174 3.51 9.50 -6.22
N LYS A 175 4.53 9.17 -7.01
CA LYS A 175 4.90 9.96 -8.19
C LYS A 175 3.78 10.00 -9.23
N ILE A 176 3.17 8.85 -9.52
CA ILE A 176 2.04 8.77 -10.46
C ILE A 176 0.84 9.57 -9.93
N ALA A 177 0.57 9.48 -8.63
CA ALA A 177 -0.49 10.25 -7.97
C ALA A 177 -0.22 11.76 -8.06
N ALA A 178 0.99 12.20 -7.72
CA ALA A 178 1.38 13.61 -7.79
C ALA A 178 1.33 14.18 -9.23
N GLU A 179 1.74 13.41 -10.23
CA GLU A 179 1.61 13.81 -11.65
C GLU A 179 0.14 14.00 -12.06
N ASN A 180 -0.72 13.09 -11.60
CA ASN A 180 -2.15 13.12 -11.84
C ASN A 180 -2.82 14.30 -11.11
N ASP A 181 -2.48 14.52 -9.85
CA ASP A 181 -3.05 15.60 -9.03
C ASP A 181 -2.62 16.96 -9.59
N LYS A 182 -1.34 17.12 -9.95
CA LYS A 182 -0.86 18.34 -10.62
C LYS A 182 -1.63 18.62 -11.91
N PHE A 183 -1.93 17.59 -12.68
CA PHE A 183 -2.77 17.77 -13.85
C PHE A 183 -4.19 18.20 -13.48
N PHE A 184 -4.84 17.56 -12.53
CA PHE A 184 -6.17 17.99 -12.11
C PHE A 184 -6.16 19.38 -11.48
N ASP A 185 -5.08 19.80 -10.83
CA ASP A 185 -4.89 21.17 -10.34
C ASP A 185 -4.80 22.17 -11.48
N ASP A 186 -3.97 21.90 -12.48
CA ASP A 186 -3.78 22.76 -13.65
C ASP A 186 -5.06 22.86 -14.50
N PHE A 187 -5.84 21.77 -14.58
CA PHE A 187 -6.95 21.63 -15.51
C PHE A 187 -8.35 21.71 -14.89
N TYR A 188 -8.52 21.45 -13.59
CA TYR A 188 -9.83 21.22 -12.97
C TYR A 188 -10.02 21.93 -11.62
N LEU A 189 -9.15 21.70 -10.64
CA LEU A 189 -9.37 22.12 -9.25
C LEU A 189 -9.18 23.63 -9.05
N ASN A 190 -8.26 24.27 -9.80
CA ASN A 190 -8.03 25.71 -9.74
C ASN A 190 -8.93 26.54 -10.67
N LYS A 191 -9.98 25.93 -11.25
CA LYS A 191 -10.91 26.57 -12.19
C LYS A 191 -12.32 26.62 -11.61
N SER A 192 -13.09 27.65 -11.96
CA SER A 192 -14.52 27.70 -11.66
C SER A 192 -15.29 26.60 -12.42
N ALA A 193 -16.54 26.34 -12.01
CA ALA A 193 -17.39 25.40 -12.73
C ALA A 193 -17.63 25.84 -14.18
N GLU A 194 -17.83 27.15 -14.42
CA GLU A 194 -17.96 27.71 -15.76
C GLU A 194 -16.67 27.55 -16.58
N GLU A 195 -15.50 27.82 -16.00
CA GLU A 195 -14.21 27.68 -16.69
C GLU A 195 -13.93 26.23 -17.09
N ARG A 196 -14.27 25.27 -16.22
CA ARG A 196 -14.19 23.84 -16.55
C ARG A 196 -15.11 23.45 -17.70
N ALA A 197 -16.37 23.91 -17.66
CA ALA A 197 -17.35 23.63 -18.71
C ALA A 197 -16.93 24.24 -20.06
N GLN A 198 -16.39 25.46 -20.03
CA GLN A 198 -15.88 26.12 -21.22
C GLN A 198 -14.62 25.42 -21.76
N PHE A 199 -13.72 24.97 -20.90
CA PHE A 199 -12.53 24.23 -21.30
C PHE A 199 -12.87 22.97 -22.10
N VAL A 200 -13.77 22.13 -21.59
CA VAL A 200 -14.22 20.92 -22.30
C VAL A 200 -14.95 21.24 -23.61
N LYS A 201 -15.72 22.33 -23.62
CA LYS A 201 -16.46 22.79 -24.81
C LYS A 201 -15.53 23.36 -25.89
N ASN A 202 -14.43 23.98 -25.50
CA ASN A 202 -13.51 24.67 -26.40
C ASN A 202 -12.36 23.78 -26.91
N MET A 203 -12.19 22.57 -26.36
CA MET A 203 -11.24 21.60 -26.91
C MET A 203 -11.60 21.25 -28.35
N ASN A 204 -10.63 21.35 -29.26
CA ASN A 204 -10.73 20.72 -30.56
C ASN A 204 -10.57 19.19 -30.46
N ASP A 205 -10.86 18.48 -31.55
CA ASP A 205 -10.82 17.01 -31.55
C ASP A 205 -9.43 16.44 -31.20
N ALA A 206 -8.35 17.09 -31.64
CA ALA A 206 -7.00 16.65 -31.36
C ALA A 206 -6.63 16.84 -29.88
N GLU A 207 -7.03 17.96 -29.27
CA GLU A 207 -6.86 18.22 -27.84
C GLU A 207 -7.64 17.22 -27.00
N ARG A 208 -8.89 16.92 -27.40
CA ARG A 208 -9.72 15.93 -26.70
C ARG A 208 -9.12 14.53 -26.76
N VAL A 209 -8.63 14.10 -27.92
CA VAL A 209 -7.96 12.80 -28.06
C VAL A 209 -6.69 12.73 -27.21
N SER A 210 -5.87 13.78 -27.21
CA SER A 210 -4.66 13.88 -26.38
C SER A 210 -4.99 13.82 -24.88
N PHE A 211 -6.03 14.55 -24.45
CA PHE A 211 -6.52 14.55 -23.08
C PHE A 211 -6.97 13.15 -22.63
N ILE A 212 -7.79 12.47 -23.43
CA ILE A 212 -8.26 11.10 -23.14
C ILE A 212 -7.07 10.13 -23.08
N ALA A 213 -6.16 10.20 -24.05
CA ALA A 213 -4.98 9.33 -24.07
C ALA A 213 -4.11 9.48 -22.81
N LYS A 214 -4.00 10.72 -22.28
CA LYS A 214 -3.27 10.99 -21.05
C LYS A 214 -3.97 10.40 -19.81
N LEU A 215 -5.29 10.50 -19.73
CA LEU A 215 -6.07 9.86 -18.66
C LEU A 215 -5.92 8.33 -18.70
N GLU A 216 -6.05 7.73 -19.88
CA GLU A 216 -5.87 6.28 -20.07
C GLU A 216 -4.45 5.82 -19.71
N ASP A 217 -3.42 6.60 -20.04
CA ASP A 217 -2.04 6.31 -19.67
C ASP A 217 -1.87 6.26 -18.14
N TRP A 218 -2.42 7.24 -17.41
CA TRP A 218 -2.35 7.22 -15.95
C TRP A 218 -3.12 6.06 -15.33
N GLU A 219 -4.32 5.74 -15.81
CA GLU A 219 -5.06 4.58 -15.32
C GLU A 219 -4.26 3.29 -15.52
N LYS A 220 -3.62 3.12 -16.68
CA LYS A 220 -2.73 1.98 -16.95
C LYS A 220 -1.53 1.96 -16.02
N ARG A 221 -0.85 3.09 -15.81
CA ARG A 221 0.30 3.19 -14.90
C ARG A 221 -0.08 2.89 -13.46
N LYS A 222 -1.22 3.42 -12.99
CA LYS A 222 -1.76 3.12 -11.65
C LYS A 222 -2.08 1.63 -11.50
N ALA A 223 -2.75 1.03 -12.49
CA ALA A 223 -3.08 -0.40 -12.47
C ALA A 223 -1.82 -1.28 -12.42
N VAL A 224 -0.80 -0.97 -13.22
CA VAL A 224 0.48 -1.69 -13.21
C VAL A 224 1.21 -1.53 -11.88
N ALA A 225 1.28 -0.31 -11.33
CA ALA A 225 1.91 -0.07 -10.03
C ALA A 225 1.19 -0.83 -8.90
N PHE A 226 -0.15 -0.82 -8.92
CA PHE A 226 -0.96 -1.56 -7.95
C PHE A 226 -0.78 -3.08 -8.07
N GLN A 227 -0.77 -3.62 -9.29
CA GLN A 227 -0.51 -5.04 -9.51
C GLN A 227 0.87 -5.46 -8.96
N ARG A 228 1.92 -4.67 -9.23
CA ARG A 228 3.26 -4.94 -8.70
C ARG A 228 3.31 -4.84 -7.18
N TYR A 229 2.56 -3.91 -6.60
CA TYR A 229 2.42 -3.80 -5.15
C TYR A 229 1.78 -5.06 -4.56
N ASP A 230 0.66 -5.52 -5.11
CA ASP A 230 -0.03 -6.75 -4.69
C ASP A 230 0.86 -7.99 -4.84
N GLU A 231 1.70 -8.05 -5.88
CA GLU A 231 2.67 -9.12 -6.08
C GLU A 231 3.71 -9.13 -4.97
N VAL A 232 4.27 -7.96 -4.61
CA VAL A 232 5.21 -7.85 -3.50
C VAL A 232 4.54 -8.16 -2.16
N ASP A 233 3.30 -7.74 -1.94
CA ASP A 233 2.58 -7.98 -0.68
C ASP A 233 2.39 -9.47 -0.39
N LYS A 234 2.20 -10.29 -1.43
CA LYS A 234 2.16 -11.76 -1.32
C LYS A 234 3.51 -12.38 -0.92
N GLU A 235 4.61 -11.66 -1.07
CA GLU A 235 5.96 -12.08 -0.63
C GLU A 235 6.22 -11.76 0.86
N GLU A 236 5.25 -11.19 1.60
CA GLU A 236 5.47 -10.79 2.99
C GLU A 236 5.98 -11.97 3.85
N PRO A 237 7.16 -11.86 4.46
CA PRO A 237 7.72 -12.94 5.26
C PRO A 237 6.91 -13.10 6.56
N THR A 238 6.43 -14.32 6.82
CA THR A 238 5.66 -14.62 8.03
C THR A 238 6.53 -14.47 9.28
N LYS A 239 6.08 -13.61 10.20
CA LYS A 239 6.75 -13.41 11.49
C LYS A 239 6.68 -14.69 12.34
N PRO A 240 7.80 -15.21 12.86
CA PRO A 240 7.78 -16.38 13.73
C PRO A 240 7.05 -16.06 15.04
N LYS A 241 6.36 -17.05 15.60
CA LYS A 241 5.84 -16.98 16.97
C LYS A 241 7.01 -17.15 17.95
N ARG A 242 7.02 -16.37 19.04
CA ARG A 242 7.89 -16.61 20.20
C ARG A 242 7.57 -17.98 20.79
N LEU A 243 8.60 -18.79 21.03
CA LEU A 243 8.49 -20.09 21.68
C LEU A 243 8.73 -19.96 23.17
N HIS A 244 9.60 -19.04 23.58
CA HIS A 244 9.90 -18.78 24.96
C HIS A 244 8.83 -17.86 25.57
N MET A 245 8.15 -18.35 26.60
CA MET A 245 7.12 -17.64 27.37
C MET A 245 7.56 -17.55 28.83
N HIS A 246 7.37 -16.38 29.43
CA HIS A 246 7.56 -16.11 30.86
C HIS A 246 6.27 -16.34 31.63
#